data_AF-A0A5N6Z9P2-F1
#
_entry.id   AF-A0A5N6Z9P2-F1
#
_cell.length_a   1.000
_cell.length_b   1.000
_cell.length_c   1.000
_cell.angle_alpha   90.00
_cell.angle_beta   90.00
_cell.angle_gamma   90.00
#
_symmetry.space_group_name_H-M   'P 1'
#
loop_
_entity.id
_entity.type
_entity.pdbx_description
1 polymer ?
#
loop_
_entity_poly.entity_id
_entity_poly.type
_entity_poly.pdbx_seq_one_letter_code
_entity_poly.pdbx_strand_id
1 'polypeptide(L)'
;MVGGETYIRKGDGSTAKVEGPSLGYCVILQGGQVEHLAARAFGTTERITTITSYRAAIAGLYDDSYISNVRPYCDLPQLYTQWTNYRLEKMKQEIEYMQSSIAGYVGRDPYSFPLDEIYHFVDQQISYLKRTIRQMVDQTLCAEVRRQFDPRKINSAGEIWARVRAQKRFKDLLPIVMAQTMAWKPVVPYVSDWQETKYLIKTGHAMSVLSQQGNFPWCQDDFEEYLFGDELLRQGLKEVLLAWLHRFDLIGPEPDI
;
A
#
# COMPACT_ATOMS: atom_id res chain seq x y z
N MET A 1 1.09 26.00 -21.56
CA MET A 1 0.73 24.61 -21.19
C MET A 1 -0.78 24.54 -21.03
N VAL A 2 -1.44 23.58 -21.67
CA VAL A 2 -2.85 23.24 -21.43
C VAL A 2 -2.87 21.88 -20.75
N GLY A 3 -3.65 21.71 -19.68
CA GLY A 3 -3.53 20.50 -18.85
C GLY A 3 -2.43 20.62 -17.80
N GLY A 4 -2.05 19.51 -17.18
CA GLY A 4 -1.05 19.50 -16.11
C GLY A 4 -1.60 19.82 -14.73
N GLU A 5 -2.90 20.11 -14.59
CA GLU A 5 -3.50 20.49 -13.32
C GLU A 5 -3.73 19.26 -12.42
N THR A 6 -3.80 19.51 -11.12
CA THR A 6 -4.17 18.48 -10.15
C THR A 6 -5.69 18.48 -9.99
N TYR A 7 -6.32 17.33 -10.20
CA TYR A 7 -7.73 17.11 -9.90
C TYR A 7 -7.84 16.36 -8.59
N ILE A 8 -8.79 16.74 -7.75
CA ILE A 8 -9.08 16.11 -6.46
C ILE A 8 -10.49 15.55 -6.51
N ARG A 9 -10.70 14.32 -6.06
CA ARG A 9 -12.05 13.76 -5.89
C ARG A 9 -12.63 14.22 -4.55
N LYS A 10 -13.81 14.84 -4.57
CA LYS A 10 -14.54 15.26 -3.37
C LYS A 10 -15.33 14.09 -2.77
N GLY A 11 -15.81 14.26 -1.54
CA GLY A 11 -16.63 13.26 -0.84
C GLY A 11 -17.98 12.97 -1.51
N ASP A 12 -18.48 13.90 -2.33
CA ASP A 12 -19.67 13.71 -3.16
C ASP A 12 -19.39 12.96 -4.48
N GLY A 13 -18.15 12.50 -4.69
CA GLY A 13 -17.69 11.81 -5.90
C GLY A 13 -17.35 12.72 -7.08
N SER A 14 -17.69 14.01 -7.03
CA SER A 14 -17.35 14.95 -8.10
C SER A 14 -15.90 15.44 -7.99
N THR A 15 -15.36 15.96 -9.08
CA THR A 15 -13.96 16.38 -9.16
C THR A 15 -13.81 17.90 -9.00
N ALA A 16 -12.79 18.31 -8.27
CA ALA A 16 -12.37 19.69 -8.11
C ALA A 16 -11.01 19.90 -8.75
N LYS A 17 -10.90 20.88 -9.63
CA LYS A 17 -9.64 21.28 -10.27
C LYS A 17 -8.88 22.21 -9.33
N VAL A 18 -7.62 21.89 -9.06
CA VAL A 18 -6.69 22.80 -8.38
C VAL A 18 -6.05 23.71 -9.42
N GLU A 19 -6.18 25.01 -9.23
CA GLU A 19 -5.58 26.00 -10.13
C GLU A 19 -4.05 26.00 -10.04
N GLY A 20 -3.41 26.30 -11.16
CA GLY A 20 -2.01 26.73 -11.20
C GLY A 20 -0.96 25.64 -10.93
N PRO A 21 -0.62 24.80 -11.91
CA PRO A 21 0.72 24.25 -12.01
C PRO A 21 1.65 25.27 -12.71
N SER A 22 1.62 26.54 -12.31
CA SER A 22 2.52 27.59 -12.81
C SER A 22 3.72 27.78 -11.88
N LEU A 23 4.79 28.39 -12.40
CA LEU A 23 5.97 28.69 -11.61
C LEU A 23 5.60 29.55 -10.38
N GLY A 24 6.09 29.17 -9.20
CA GLY A 24 5.80 29.85 -7.93
C GLY A 24 4.55 29.34 -7.19
N TYR A 25 3.87 28.31 -7.71
CA TYR A 25 2.70 27.72 -7.05
C TYR A 25 3.09 26.51 -6.21
N CYS A 26 2.39 26.33 -5.09
CA CYS A 26 2.50 25.18 -4.21
C CYS A 26 1.09 24.67 -3.89
N VAL A 27 0.93 23.34 -3.89
CA VAL A 27 -0.31 22.67 -3.48
C VAL A 27 0.03 21.76 -2.31
N ILE A 28 -0.68 21.94 -1.19
CA ILE A 28 -0.55 21.10 0.01
C ILE A 28 -1.79 20.21 0.08
N LEU A 29 -1.57 18.90 0.13
CA LEU A 29 -2.63 17.89 0.23
C LEU A 29 -2.39 16.99 1.43
N GLN A 30 -3.46 16.47 2.01
CA GLN A 30 -3.37 15.40 3.00
C GLN A 30 -3.04 14.08 2.29
N GLY A 31 -1.76 13.69 2.34
CA GLY A 31 -1.25 12.48 1.72
C GLY A 31 -2.00 11.24 2.20
N GLY A 32 -2.26 10.30 1.28
CA GLY A 32 -2.95 9.04 1.58
C GLY A 32 -4.46 9.16 1.79
N GLN A 33 -4.99 10.34 2.12
CA GLN A 33 -6.42 10.56 2.41
C GLN A 33 -7.17 11.24 1.26
N VAL A 34 -6.45 11.96 0.40
CA VAL A 34 -7.02 12.68 -0.75
C VAL A 34 -6.69 11.95 -2.04
N GLU A 35 -7.73 11.44 -2.71
CA GLU A 35 -7.60 10.96 -4.07
C GLU A 35 -7.40 12.13 -5.03
N HIS A 36 -6.31 12.06 -5.78
CA HIS A 36 -5.94 13.08 -6.73
C HIS A 36 -5.29 12.50 -7.98
N LEU A 37 -5.35 13.26 -9.06
CA LEU A 37 -4.79 12.93 -10.36
C LEU A 37 -4.05 14.15 -10.90
N ALA A 38 -2.77 13.97 -11.27
CA ALA A 38 -2.07 14.95 -12.09
C ALA A 38 -2.43 14.74 -13.56
N ALA A 39 -3.19 15.66 -14.15
CA ALA A 39 -3.59 15.56 -15.54
C ALA A 39 -2.38 15.69 -16.49
N ARG A 40 -2.50 15.10 -17.68
CA ARG A 40 -1.47 15.21 -18.70
C ARG A 40 -1.36 16.67 -19.17
N ALA A 41 -0.13 17.14 -19.33
CA ALA A 41 0.16 18.44 -19.92
C ALA A 41 0.31 18.31 -21.44
N PHE A 42 -0.21 19.30 -22.17
CA PHE A 42 -0.15 19.43 -23.62
C PHE A 42 0.45 20.79 -24.01
N GLY A 43 1.08 20.85 -25.19
CA GLY A 43 1.69 22.07 -25.72
C GLY A 43 2.92 22.55 -24.93
N THR A 44 3.64 21.61 -24.30
CA THR A 44 4.90 21.83 -23.58
C THR A 44 5.82 20.64 -23.82
N THR A 45 7.13 20.84 -23.81
CA THR A 45 8.11 19.75 -23.89
C THR A 45 8.15 18.97 -22.58
N GLU A 46 8.18 19.69 -21.46
CA GLU A 46 8.29 19.11 -20.12
C GLU A 46 7.41 19.85 -19.11
N ARG A 47 7.08 19.16 -18.01
CA ARG A 47 6.51 19.72 -16.80
C ARG A 47 7.30 19.16 -15.63
N ILE A 48 8.05 20.01 -14.94
CA ILE A 48 8.86 19.63 -13.79
C ILE A 48 8.11 20.05 -12.52
N THR A 49 7.98 19.11 -11.58
CA THR A 49 7.37 19.33 -10.27
C THR A 49 8.19 18.66 -9.20
N THR A 50 8.32 19.29 -8.03
CA THR A 50 8.93 18.68 -6.85
C THR A 50 7.84 18.32 -5.86
N ILE A 51 7.88 17.10 -5.34
CA ILE A 51 6.92 16.59 -4.35
C ILE A 51 7.71 16.28 -3.09
N THR A 52 7.24 16.80 -1.95
CA THR A 52 7.81 16.52 -0.64
C THR A 52 6.68 16.14 0.31
N SER A 53 6.75 14.91 0.82
CA SER A 53 5.82 14.42 1.84
C SER A 53 6.33 14.79 3.22
N TYR A 54 5.43 15.26 4.08
CA TYR A 54 5.70 15.54 5.48
C TYR A 54 4.92 14.56 6.36
N ARG A 55 5.51 14.19 7.49
CA ARG A 55 4.81 13.52 8.59
C ARG A 55 4.84 14.40 9.83
N ALA A 56 3.91 14.19 10.75
CA ALA A 56 3.96 14.89 12.03
C ALA A 56 5.26 14.55 12.78
N ALA A 57 5.90 15.57 13.34
CA ALA A 57 7.08 15.43 14.20
C ALA A 57 6.66 15.16 15.67
N ILE A 58 5.71 14.25 15.86
CA ILE A 58 5.12 13.91 17.17
C ILE A 58 5.43 12.44 17.45
N ALA A 59 5.96 12.16 18.65
CA ALA A 59 6.16 10.80 19.14
C ALA A 59 4.83 10.19 19.60
N GLY A 60 4.66 8.87 19.48
CA GLY A 60 3.41 8.17 19.78
C GLY A 60 2.36 8.23 18.67
N LEU A 61 2.58 9.04 17.61
CA LEU A 61 1.68 9.06 16.46
C LEU A 61 2.13 8.04 15.41
N TYR A 62 1.20 7.14 15.04
CA TYR A 62 1.42 6.14 14.00
C TYR A 62 1.71 6.77 12.65
N ASP A 63 2.75 6.28 11.96
CA ASP A 63 3.12 6.71 10.62
C ASP A 63 2.67 5.69 9.57
N ASP A 64 1.62 6.05 8.83
CA ASP A 64 0.96 5.28 7.79
C ASP A 64 1.56 5.49 6.39
N SER A 65 2.73 6.11 6.28
CA SER A 65 3.44 6.31 5.00
C SER A 65 3.59 5.00 4.20
N TYR A 66 3.68 5.12 2.88
CA TYR A 66 3.87 4.00 1.96
C TYR A 66 4.57 4.43 0.68
N ILE A 67 5.21 3.48 -0.02
CA ILE A 67 6.03 3.75 -1.22
C ILE A 67 5.56 2.99 -2.47
N SER A 68 4.48 2.22 -2.40
CA SER A 68 3.98 1.43 -3.55
C SER A 68 3.73 2.24 -4.82
N ASN A 69 3.31 3.49 -4.69
CA ASN A 69 2.98 4.32 -5.85
C ASN A 69 4.23 4.84 -6.55
N VAL A 70 5.36 4.93 -5.85
CA VAL A 70 6.64 5.40 -6.41
C VAL A 70 7.55 4.25 -6.84
N ARG A 71 7.37 3.06 -6.27
CA ARG A 71 8.14 1.86 -6.63
C ARG A 71 8.23 1.63 -8.14
N PRO A 72 7.20 1.76 -8.99
CA PRO A 72 7.31 1.38 -10.40
C PRO A 72 8.34 2.18 -11.22
N TYR A 73 8.67 3.41 -10.79
CA TYR A 73 9.53 4.33 -11.55
C TYR A 73 10.76 4.83 -10.78
N CYS A 74 10.98 4.37 -9.54
CA CYS A 74 12.17 4.70 -8.75
C CYS A 74 13.29 3.66 -8.89
N ASP A 75 14.51 4.11 -8.56
CA ASP A 75 15.65 3.23 -8.28
C ASP A 75 15.43 2.50 -6.95
N LEU A 76 15.19 1.19 -6.99
CA LEU A 76 14.76 0.41 -5.82
C LEU A 76 15.85 0.30 -4.74
N PRO A 77 17.14 0.02 -5.05
CA PRO A 77 18.21 0.07 -4.07
C PRO A 77 18.21 1.38 -3.27
N GLN A 78 18.23 2.53 -3.96
CA GLN A 78 18.24 3.84 -3.30
C GLN A 78 16.97 4.07 -2.48
N LEU A 79 15.79 3.81 -3.06
CA LEU A 79 14.50 4.00 -2.39
C LEU A 79 14.39 3.14 -1.12
N TYR A 80 14.79 1.87 -1.19
CA TYR A 80 14.70 0.94 -0.07
C TYR A 80 15.67 1.28 1.04
N THR A 81 16.89 1.72 0.72
CA THR A 81 17.84 2.23 1.72
C THR A 81 17.27 3.44 2.45
N GLN A 82 16.76 4.43 1.71
CA GLN A 82 16.17 5.63 2.30
C GLN A 82 14.93 5.31 3.15
N TRP A 83 14.02 4.50 2.63
CA TRP A 83 12.83 4.03 3.32
C TRP A 83 13.18 3.32 4.62
N THR A 84 14.07 2.33 4.57
CA THR A 84 14.44 1.53 5.75
C THR A 84 15.07 2.39 6.82
N ASN A 85 16.03 3.24 6.47
CA ASN A 85 16.69 4.13 7.43
C ASN A 85 15.70 5.08 8.09
N TYR A 86 14.81 5.69 7.30
CA TYR A 86 13.76 6.56 7.83
C TYR A 86 12.83 5.83 8.82
N ARG A 87 12.36 4.63 8.45
CA ARG A 87 11.42 3.85 9.28
C ARG A 87 12.07 3.38 10.58
N LEU A 88 13.35 2.96 10.54
CA LEU A 88 14.11 2.56 11.73
C LEU A 88 14.39 3.73 12.67
N GLU A 89 14.74 4.91 12.14
CA GLU A 89 14.96 6.09 12.98
C GLU A 89 13.66 6.54 13.66
N LYS A 90 12.52 6.47 12.97
CA LYS A 90 11.21 6.73 13.59
C LYS A 90 10.90 5.70 14.68
N MET A 91 11.11 4.41 14.43
CA MET A 91 10.95 3.37 15.45
C MET A 91 11.81 3.61 16.68
N LYS A 92 13.08 4.02 16.50
CA LYS A 92 13.95 4.38 17.61
C LYS A 92 13.35 5.50 18.47
N GLN A 93 12.84 6.56 17.84
CA GLN A 93 12.15 7.66 18.56
C GLN A 93 10.92 7.17 19.34
N GLU A 94 10.16 6.23 18.78
CA GLU A 94 9.00 5.62 19.46
C GLU A 94 9.42 4.77 20.67
N ILE A 95 10.50 3.99 20.54
CA ILE A 95 11.07 3.21 21.64
C ILE A 95 11.55 4.14 22.76
N GLU A 96 12.32 5.19 22.43
CA GLU A 96 12.81 6.17 23.41
C GLU A 96 11.66 6.87 24.14
N TYR A 97 10.59 7.21 23.42
CA TYR A 97 9.38 7.79 23.99
C TYR A 97 8.68 6.84 24.97
N MET A 98 8.53 5.56 24.60
CA MET A 98 7.91 4.55 25.45
C MET A 98 8.75 4.25 26.70
N GLN A 99 10.08 4.16 26.55
CA GLN A 99 11.00 3.99 27.69
C GLN A 99 10.90 5.17 28.68
N SER A 100 10.83 6.40 28.16
CA SER A 100 10.66 7.61 28.98
C SER A 100 9.32 7.60 29.70
N SER A 101 8.26 7.14 29.02
CA SER A 101 6.92 7.01 29.61
C SER A 101 6.92 5.99 30.76
N ILE A 102 7.51 4.80 30.56
CA ILE A 102 7.63 3.74 31.57
C ILE A 102 8.46 4.22 32.78
N ALA A 103 9.57 4.94 32.55
CA ALA A 103 10.39 5.48 33.63
C ALA A 103 9.59 6.44 34.55
N GLY A 104 8.59 7.14 34.01
CA GLY A 104 7.68 8.00 34.78
C GLY A 104 6.75 7.27 35.76
N TYR A 105 6.63 5.95 35.64
CA TYR A 105 5.85 5.10 36.55
C TYR A 105 6.69 4.53 37.71
N VAL A 106 8.03 4.61 37.64
CA VAL A 106 8.91 4.13 38.71
C VAL A 106 8.68 4.96 39.98
N GLY A 107 8.39 4.29 41.10
CA GLY A 107 8.10 4.93 42.38
C GLY A 107 6.64 5.32 42.62
N ARG A 108 5.74 5.01 41.66
CA ARG A 108 4.29 5.07 41.87
C ARG A 108 3.77 3.77 42.52
N ASP A 109 2.46 3.72 42.79
CA ASP A 109 1.76 2.54 43.32
C ASP A 109 2.18 1.24 42.58
N PRO A 110 2.56 0.14 43.29
CA PRO A 110 2.90 -1.15 42.68
C PRO A 110 1.89 -1.70 41.67
N TYR A 111 0.63 -1.28 41.74
CA TYR A 111 -0.43 -1.67 40.79
C TYR A 111 -0.59 -0.71 39.60
N SER A 112 0.26 0.30 39.46
CA SER A 112 0.16 1.35 38.43
C SER A 112 0.96 1.10 37.14
N PHE A 113 1.46 -0.13 36.92
CA PHE A 113 2.20 -0.46 35.71
C PHE A 113 1.30 -0.31 34.45
N PRO A 114 1.72 0.44 33.41
CA PRO A 114 0.87 0.77 32.26
C PRO A 114 0.83 -0.36 31.23
N LEU A 115 0.31 -1.53 31.65
CA LEU A 115 0.32 -2.73 30.82
C LEU A 115 -0.42 -2.53 29.48
N ASP A 116 -1.57 -1.86 29.49
CA ASP A 116 -2.37 -1.60 28.29
C ASP A 116 -1.65 -0.68 27.28
N GLU A 117 -0.95 0.35 27.78
CA GLU A 117 -0.15 1.25 26.92
C GLU A 117 0.99 0.50 26.24
N ILE A 118 1.65 -0.41 26.97
CA ILE A 118 2.73 -1.25 26.43
C ILE A 118 2.18 -2.22 25.39
N TYR A 119 1.03 -2.86 25.65
CA TYR A 119 0.38 -3.71 24.65
C TYR A 119 0.07 -2.95 23.37
N HIS A 120 -0.52 -1.75 23.48
CA HIS A 120 -0.84 -0.92 22.33
C HIS A 120 0.42 -0.51 21.55
N PHE A 121 1.47 -0.09 22.26
CA PHE A 121 2.75 0.25 21.66
C PHE A 121 3.35 -0.93 20.88
N VAL A 122 3.41 -2.11 21.48
CA VAL A 122 3.98 -3.31 20.85
C VAL A 122 3.19 -3.69 19.60
N ASP A 123 1.86 -3.68 19.67
CA ASP A 123 1.01 -3.98 18.52
C ASP A 123 1.22 -2.97 17.37
N GLN A 124 1.29 -1.68 17.70
CA GLN A 124 1.63 -0.63 16.74
C GLN A 124 3.00 -0.86 16.09
N GLN A 125 4.04 -1.22 16.86
CA GLN A 125 5.37 -1.47 16.32
C GLN A 125 5.42 -2.73 15.43
N ILE A 126 4.69 -3.79 15.80
CA ILE A 126 4.57 -5.00 14.96
C ILE A 126 3.89 -4.65 13.63
N SER A 127 2.76 -3.95 13.68
CA SER A 127 2.05 -3.46 12.49
C SER A 127 2.94 -2.56 11.62
N TYR A 128 3.68 -1.64 12.26
CA TYR A 128 4.60 -0.72 11.60
C TYR A 128 5.73 -1.44 10.86
N LEU A 129 6.35 -2.45 11.47
CA LEU A 129 7.40 -3.27 10.85
C LEU A 129 6.86 -4.15 9.73
N LYS A 130 5.72 -4.81 9.96
CA LYS A 130 5.02 -5.57 8.91
C LYS A 130 4.78 -4.65 7.71
N ARG A 131 4.17 -3.47 7.90
CA ARG A 131 3.96 -2.50 6.81
C ARG A 131 5.27 -2.10 6.12
N THR A 132 6.32 -1.82 6.91
CA THR A 132 7.63 -1.41 6.38
C THR A 132 8.20 -2.41 5.39
N ILE A 133 8.24 -3.70 5.75
CA ILE A 133 8.80 -4.73 4.89
C ILE A 133 7.86 -5.09 3.73
N ARG A 134 6.54 -5.04 3.93
CA ARG A 134 5.56 -5.30 2.85
C ARG A 134 5.57 -4.23 1.77
N GLN A 135 6.06 -3.04 2.07
CA GLN A 135 6.30 -2.02 1.04
C GLN A 135 7.56 -2.29 0.19
N MET A 136 8.40 -3.25 0.56
CA MET A 136 9.64 -3.61 -0.14
C MET A 136 9.47 -4.95 -0.86
N VAL A 137 9.22 -4.88 -2.17
CA VAL A 137 9.08 -6.06 -3.03
C VAL A 137 10.45 -6.47 -3.57
N ASP A 138 10.66 -7.77 -3.76
CA ASP A 138 11.88 -8.31 -4.35
C ASP A 138 12.26 -7.58 -5.65
N GLN A 139 13.52 -7.15 -5.73
CA GLN A 139 13.98 -6.30 -6.83
C GLN A 139 14.03 -7.06 -8.15
N THR A 140 14.32 -8.37 -8.12
CA THR A 140 14.35 -9.22 -9.32
C THR A 140 12.95 -9.38 -9.87
N LEU A 141 11.97 -9.67 -9.01
CA LEU A 141 10.55 -9.72 -9.36
C LEU A 141 10.08 -8.39 -9.94
N CYS A 142 10.41 -7.26 -9.30
CA CYS A 142 10.07 -5.94 -9.84
C CYS A 142 10.71 -5.69 -11.22
N ALA A 143 11.96 -6.09 -11.42
CA ALA A 143 12.65 -5.95 -12.71
C ALA A 143 11.99 -6.81 -13.81
N GLU A 144 11.59 -8.03 -13.49
CA GLU A 144 10.85 -8.91 -14.40
C GLU A 144 9.50 -8.31 -14.79
N VAL A 145 8.73 -7.83 -13.81
CA VAL A 145 7.45 -7.16 -14.07
C VAL A 145 7.64 -5.93 -14.96
N ARG A 146 8.65 -5.08 -14.69
CA ARG A 146 8.93 -3.90 -15.52
C ARG A 146 9.37 -4.22 -16.95
N ARG A 147 9.91 -5.42 -17.21
CA ARG A 147 10.23 -5.89 -18.58
C ARG A 147 8.98 -6.27 -19.37
N GLN A 148 7.92 -6.69 -18.68
CA GLN A 148 6.68 -7.18 -19.29
C GLN A 148 5.57 -6.14 -19.31
N PHE A 149 5.53 -5.27 -18.30
CA PHE A 149 4.47 -4.29 -18.08
C PHE A 149 5.07 -2.90 -17.93
N ASP A 150 4.57 -1.96 -18.73
CA ASP A 150 4.90 -0.55 -18.55
C ASP A 150 4.32 -0.01 -17.22
N PRO A 151 4.83 1.14 -16.71
CA PRO A 151 4.36 1.71 -15.44
C PRO A 151 2.86 2.05 -15.40
N ARG A 152 2.19 2.29 -16.54
CA ARG A 152 0.74 2.52 -16.57
C ARG A 152 0.01 1.21 -16.30
N LYS A 153 0.39 0.12 -16.97
CA LYS A 153 -0.17 -1.22 -16.70
C LYS A 153 0.06 -1.65 -15.26
N ILE A 154 1.22 -1.35 -14.68
CA ILE A 154 1.49 -1.59 -13.25
C ILE A 154 0.52 -0.82 -12.36
N ASN A 155 0.25 0.45 -12.66
CA ASN A 155 -0.69 1.25 -11.89
C ASN A 155 -2.16 0.83 -12.08
N SER A 156 -2.52 0.26 -13.23
CA SER A 156 -3.83 -0.34 -13.52
C SER A 156 -3.99 -1.79 -13.04
N ALA A 157 -3.09 -2.30 -12.19
CA ALA A 157 -3.18 -3.68 -11.70
C ALA A 157 -4.52 -4.01 -11.02
N GLY A 158 -5.17 -3.03 -10.37
CA GLY A 158 -6.51 -3.19 -9.80
C GLY A 158 -7.59 -3.47 -10.85
N GLU A 159 -7.56 -2.77 -11.98
CA GLU A 159 -8.48 -2.98 -13.11
C GLU A 159 -8.23 -4.33 -13.79
N ILE A 160 -6.96 -4.71 -13.94
CA ILE A 160 -6.57 -6.02 -14.47
C ILE A 160 -7.12 -7.11 -13.57
N TRP A 161 -6.93 -7.00 -12.26
CA TRP A 161 -7.46 -7.96 -11.30
C TRP A 161 -8.98 -8.06 -11.33
N ALA A 162 -9.69 -6.93 -11.36
CA ALA A 162 -11.16 -6.93 -11.47
C ALA A 162 -11.64 -7.70 -12.71
N ARG A 163 -10.98 -7.52 -13.86
CA ARG A 163 -11.27 -8.27 -15.08
C ARG A 163 -10.98 -9.77 -14.93
N VAL A 164 -9.81 -10.14 -14.40
CA VAL A 164 -9.44 -11.56 -14.20
C VAL A 164 -10.41 -12.24 -13.24
N ARG A 165 -10.74 -11.59 -12.11
CA ARG A 165 -11.63 -12.13 -11.09
C ARG A 165 -13.04 -12.39 -11.61
N ALA A 166 -13.51 -11.59 -12.58
CA ALA A 166 -14.80 -11.78 -13.22
C ALA A 166 -14.85 -12.97 -14.21
N GLN A 167 -13.70 -13.52 -14.62
CA GLN A 167 -13.66 -14.63 -15.58
C GLN A 167 -14.02 -15.97 -14.93
N LYS A 168 -14.93 -16.72 -15.57
CA LYS A 168 -15.27 -18.08 -15.13
C LYS A 168 -14.06 -19.02 -15.13
N ARG A 169 -13.21 -18.95 -16.17
CA ARG A 169 -11.97 -19.74 -16.29
C ARG A 169 -11.06 -19.56 -15.07
N PHE A 170 -10.98 -18.34 -14.53
CA PHE A 170 -10.17 -18.08 -13.35
C PHE A 170 -10.67 -18.85 -12.12
N LYS A 171 -11.99 -18.88 -11.88
CA LYS A 171 -12.58 -19.67 -10.79
C LYS A 171 -12.23 -21.16 -10.92
N ASP A 172 -12.26 -21.69 -12.13
CA ASP A 172 -11.93 -23.11 -12.40
C ASP A 172 -10.44 -23.42 -12.16
N LEU A 173 -9.54 -22.48 -12.48
CA LEU A 173 -8.09 -22.63 -12.29
C LEU A 173 -7.61 -22.34 -10.87
N LEU A 174 -8.39 -21.59 -10.08
CA LEU A 174 -7.99 -21.07 -8.78
C LEU A 174 -7.41 -22.13 -7.83
N PRO A 175 -7.98 -23.33 -7.66
CA PRO A 175 -7.41 -24.34 -6.77
C PRO A 175 -5.99 -24.76 -7.16
N ILE A 176 -5.74 -24.97 -8.46
CA ILE A 176 -4.42 -25.37 -8.99
C ILE A 176 -3.43 -24.21 -8.85
N VAL A 177 -3.86 -23.00 -9.21
CA VAL A 177 -3.06 -21.77 -9.08
C VAL A 177 -2.63 -21.58 -7.63
N MET A 178 -3.55 -21.71 -6.67
CA MET A 178 -3.22 -21.51 -5.25
C MET A 178 -2.28 -22.59 -4.71
N ALA A 179 -2.44 -23.85 -5.11
CA ALA A 179 -1.51 -24.91 -4.73
C ALA A 179 -0.07 -24.61 -5.19
N GLN A 180 0.09 -24.11 -6.42
CA GLN A 180 1.40 -23.71 -6.95
C GLN A 180 1.91 -22.41 -6.32
N THR A 181 1.02 -21.48 -5.97
CA THR A 181 1.35 -20.22 -5.29
C THR A 181 1.97 -20.47 -3.92
N MET A 182 1.47 -21.44 -3.17
CA MET A 182 2.02 -21.82 -1.85
C MET A 182 3.46 -22.34 -1.92
N ALA A 183 3.89 -22.85 -3.08
CA ALA A 183 5.27 -23.30 -3.31
C ALA A 183 6.19 -22.17 -3.85
N TRP A 184 5.63 -21.01 -4.21
CA TRP A 184 6.38 -19.91 -4.80
C TRP A 184 6.98 -19.01 -3.70
N LYS A 185 8.22 -19.30 -3.32
CA LYS A 185 8.94 -18.65 -2.20
C LYS A 185 8.79 -17.11 -2.11
N PRO A 186 8.91 -16.32 -3.20
CA PRO A 186 8.79 -14.86 -3.14
C PRO A 186 7.45 -14.36 -2.60
N VAL A 187 6.38 -15.15 -2.66
CA VAL A 187 5.04 -14.73 -2.23
C VAL A 187 4.51 -15.41 -0.98
N VAL A 188 5.23 -16.40 -0.45
CA VAL A 188 4.87 -17.12 0.78
C VAL A 188 4.51 -16.16 1.93
N PRO A 189 5.26 -15.08 2.21
CA PRO A 189 4.89 -14.16 3.28
C PRO A 189 3.52 -13.50 3.09
N TYR A 190 3.13 -13.21 1.84
CA TYR A 190 1.83 -12.62 1.53
C TYR A 190 0.69 -13.64 1.60
N VAL A 191 0.97 -14.93 1.39
CA VAL A 191 -0.01 -16.01 1.59
C VAL A 191 -0.39 -16.12 3.07
N SER A 192 0.58 -15.97 3.98
CA SER A 192 0.30 -15.92 5.42
C SER A 192 -0.58 -14.72 5.78
N ASP A 193 -0.28 -13.53 5.25
CA ASP A 193 -1.11 -12.34 5.50
C ASP A 193 -2.54 -12.51 4.94
N TRP A 194 -2.68 -13.15 3.78
CA TRP A 194 -3.99 -13.48 3.20
C TRP A 194 -4.81 -14.39 4.11
N GLN A 195 -4.18 -15.43 4.66
CA GLN A 195 -4.84 -16.36 5.58
C GLN A 195 -5.27 -15.67 6.88
N GLU A 196 -4.39 -14.83 7.45
CA GLU A 196 -4.68 -13.99 8.63
C GLU A 196 -5.88 -13.08 8.35
N THR A 197 -5.89 -12.39 7.21
CA THR A 197 -6.97 -11.49 6.81
C THR A 197 -8.28 -12.25 6.58
N LYS A 198 -8.25 -13.42 5.92
CA LYS A 198 -9.45 -14.27 5.77
C LYS A 198 -10.05 -14.69 7.11
N TYR A 199 -9.19 -15.02 8.07
CA TYR A 199 -9.64 -15.37 9.42
C TYR A 199 -10.31 -14.18 10.12
N LEU A 200 -9.72 -12.98 10.03
CA LEU A 200 -10.32 -11.76 10.60
C LEU A 200 -11.66 -11.41 9.95
N ILE A 201 -11.78 -11.54 8.62
CA ILE A 201 -13.06 -11.34 7.92
C ILE A 201 -14.11 -12.32 8.44
N LYS A 202 -13.79 -13.62 8.50
CA LYS A 202 -14.72 -14.66 8.94
C LYS A 202 -15.19 -14.50 10.39
N THR A 203 -14.37 -13.89 11.24
CA THR A 203 -14.68 -13.67 12.66
C THR A 203 -15.32 -12.31 12.93
N GLY A 204 -15.63 -11.51 11.91
CA GLY A 204 -16.27 -10.19 12.06
C GLY A 204 -15.30 -9.06 12.42
N HIS A 205 -13.99 -9.27 12.31
CA HIS A 205 -12.95 -8.30 12.63
C HIS A 205 -12.35 -7.64 11.37
N ALA A 206 -13.05 -7.63 10.24
CA ALA A 206 -12.54 -7.05 8.99
C ALA A 206 -12.14 -5.56 9.14
N MET A 207 -12.85 -4.80 9.98
CA MET A 207 -12.56 -3.39 10.23
C MET A 207 -11.22 -3.12 10.92
N SER A 208 -10.60 -4.11 11.59
CA SER A 208 -9.27 -3.94 12.17
C SER A 208 -8.14 -4.12 11.15
N VAL A 209 -8.47 -4.53 9.92
CA VAL A 209 -7.51 -4.69 8.85
C VAL A 209 -7.24 -3.32 8.20
N LEU A 210 -5.96 -2.94 8.14
CA LEU A 210 -5.55 -1.71 7.46
C LEU A 210 -5.23 -1.99 6.00
N SER A 211 -5.84 -1.24 5.08
CA SER A 211 -5.42 -1.15 3.68
C SER A 211 -4.21 -0.22 3.53
N GLN A 212 -3.56 -0.25 2.37
CA GLN A 212 -2.63 0.78 1.96
C GLN A 212 -3.26 2.19 2.02
N GLN A 213 -4.54 2.31 1.64
CA GLN A 213 -5.26 3.59 1.52
C GLN A 213 -6.09 3.95 2.76
N GLY A 214 -5.80 3.36 3.93
CA GLY A 214 -6.55 3.59 5.16
C GLY A 214 -7.32 2.35 5.61
N ASN A 215 -8.55 2.51 6.11
CA ASN A 215 -9.35 1.36 6.55
C ASN A 215 -9.68 0.45 5.37
N PHE A 216 -9.61 -0.87 5.58
CA PHE A 216 -10.01 -1.85 4.58
C PHE A 216 -11.53 -1.96 4.52
N PRO A 217 -12.20 -1.51 3.44
CA PRO A 217 -13.63 -1.68 3.29
C PRO A 217 -13.87 -2.99 2.53
N TRP A 218 -14.19 -4.06 3.25
CA TRP A 218 -14.62 -5.30 2.63
C TRP A 218 -16.07 -5.58 2.99
N CYS A 219 -16.94 -5.48 2.00
CA CYS A 219 -18.33 -5.89 2.09
C CYS A 219 -18.45 -7.31 1.55
N GLN A 220 -18.93 -8.24 2.38
CA GLN A 220 -19.20 -9.61 1.95
C GLN A 220 -20.36 -9.68 0.93
N ASP A 221 -21.25 -8.68 0.93
CA ASP A 221 -22.38 -8.63 0.00
C ASP A 221 -21.95 -8.30 -1.45
N ASP A 222 -20.82 -7.61 -1.60
CA ASP A 222 -20.26 -7.26 -2.92
C ASP A 222 -19.44 -8.41 -3.55
N PHE A 223 -19.01 -9.38 -2.73
CA PHE A 223 -18.04 -10.38 -3.13
C PHE A 223 -18.22 -11.74 -2.45
N GLU A 224 -18.32 -12.82 -3.24
CA GLU A 224 -18.50 -14.20 -2.73
C GLU A 224 -17.35 -14.69 -1.82
N GLU A 225 -16.10 -14.31 -2.11
CA GLU A 225 -14.92 -14.73 -1.35
C GLU A 225 -13.77 -13.71 -1.43
N TYR A 226 -13.02 -13.54 -0.33
CA TYR A 226 -11.77 -12.78 -0.28
C TYR A 226 -10.59 -13.61 -0.82
N LEU A 227 -10.08 -13.24 -1.99
CA LEU A 227 -9.07 -13.98 -2.74
C LEU A 227 -7.67 -13.39 -2.57
N PHE A 228 -6.65 -14.16 -2.95
CA PHE A 228 -5.25 -13.75 -2.81
C PHE A 228 -4.92 -12.47 -3.58
N GLY A 229 -5.51 -12.27 -4.77
CA GLY A 229 -5.34 -11.02 -5.52
C GLY A 229 -5.92 -9.80 -4.80
N ASP A 230 -7.03 -9.96 -4.06
CA ASP A 230 -7.62 -8.89 -3.24
C ASP A 230 -6.65 -8.48 -2.12
N GLU A 231 -5.99 -9.46 -1.50
CA GLU A 231 -4.95 -9.23 -0.49
C GLU A 231 -3.74 -8.46 -1.03
N LEU A 232 -3.25 -8.85 -2.20
CA LEU A 232 -2.13 -8.15 -2.84
C LEU A 232 -2.51 -6.69 -3.14
N LEU A 233 -3.72 -6.42 -3.62
CA LEU A 233 -4.20 -5.05 -3.84
C LEU A 233 -4.36 -4.27 -2.54
N ARG A 234 -4.96 -4.87 -1.50
CA ARG A 234 -5.12 -4.25 -0.18
C ARG A 234 -3.80 -3.75 0.36
N GLN A 235 -2.73 -4.55 0.20
CA GLN A 235 -1.39 -4.20 0.66
C GLN A 235 -0.61 -3.28 -0.29
N GLY A 236 -1.15 -2.98 -1.48
CA GLY A 236 -0.47 -2.18 -2.48
C GLY A 236 0.65 -2.90 -3.23
N LEU A 237 0.58 -4.22 -3.34
CA LEU A 237 1.58 -5.11 -3.95
C LEU A 237 1.30 -5.33 -5.45
N LYS A 238 1.18 -4.24 -6.20
CA LYS A 238 0.84 -4.24 -7.64
C LYS A 238 1.76 -5.13 -8.47
N GLU A 239 3.06 -5.07 -8.20
CA GLU A 239 4.09 -5.84 -8.90
C GLU A 239 3.97 -7.34 -8.60
N VAL A 240 3.72 -7.69 -7.34
CA VAL A 240 3.52 -9.10 -6.94
C VAL A 240 2.26 -9.66 -7.59
N LEU A 241 1.18 -8.86 -7.63
CA LEU A 241 -0.06 -9.24 -8.29
C LEU A 241 0.17 -9.51 -9.78
N LEU A 242 0.83 -8.61 -10.49
CA LEU A 242 1.09 -8.80 -11.92
C LEU A 242 2.02 -9.98 -12.18
N ALA A 243 3.07 -10.16 -11.36
CA ALA A 243 3.94 -11.33 -11.46
C ALA A 243 3.16 -12.62 -11.23
N TRP A 244 2.25 -12.65 -10.25
CA TRP A 244 1.38 -13.79 -9.96
C TRP A 244 0.44 -14.08 -11.14
N LEU A 245 -0.26 -13.07 -11.66
CA LEU A 245 -1.19 -13.22 -12.78
C LEU A 245 -0.46 -13.67 -14.05
N HIS A 246 0.70 -13.09 -14.35
CA HIS A 246 1.50 -13.46 -15.52
C HIS A 246 2.06 -14.89 -15.40
N ARG A 247 2.58 -15.26 -14.23
CA ARG A 247 3.17 -16.59 -13.98
C ARG A 247 2.19 -17.73 -14.29
N PHE A 248 0.91 -17.51 -14.02
CA PHE A 248 -0.13 -18.52 -14.17
C PHE A 248 -1.01 -18.31 -15.42
N ASP A 249 -0.57 -17.48 -16.37
CA ASP A 249 -1.29 -17.22 -17.63
C ASP A 249 -2.75 -16.76 -17.41
N LEU A 250 -2.95 -15.91 -16.40
CA LEU A 250 -4.28 -15.41 -16.01
C LEU A 250 -4.63 -14.09 -16.70
N ILE A 251 -3.62 -13.38 -17.21
CA ILE A 251 -3.81 -12.20 -18.05
C ILE A 251 -4.13 -12.72 -19.44
N GLY A 252 -5.42 -12.84 -19.78
CA GLY A 252 -5.83 -13.23 -21.13
C GLY A 252 -5.26 -12.31 -22.22
N PRO A 253 -5.31 -12.70 -23.49
CA PRO A 253 -4.90 -11.83 -24.59
C PRO A 253 -5.64 -10.49 -24.49
N GLU A 254 -4.92 -9.38 -24.69
CA GLU A 254 -5.57 -8.07 -24.74
C GLU A 254 -6.66 -8.11 -25.82
N PRO A 255 -7.88 -7.58 -25.55
CA PRO A 255 -8.81 -7.36 -26.64
C PRO A 255 -8.11 -6.46 -27.65
N ASP A 256 -8.02 -6.90 -28.90
CA ASP A 256 -7.53 -6.07 -30.00
C ASP A 256 -8.25 -4.71 -29.94
N ILE A 257 -7.49 -3.64 -29.73
CA ILE A 257 -7.96 -2.25 -29.84
C ILE A 257 -7.75 -1.79 -31.27
#